data_AF-A0A940QZ48-F1
#
_entry.id   AF-A0A940QZ48-F1
#
_cell.length_a   1.000
_cell.length_b   1.000
_cell.length_c   1.000
_cell.angle_alpha   90.00
_cell.angle_beta   90.00
_cell.angle_gamma   90.00
#
_symmetry.space_group_name_H-M   'P 1'
#
loop_
_entity.id
_entity.type
_entity.pdbx_description
1 polymer ?
#
loop_
_entity_poly.entity_id
_entity_poly.type
_entity_poly.pdbx_seq_one_letter_code
_entity_poly.pdbx_strand_id
1 'polypeptide(L)'
;MTHGDAGKYALKHPPGTKPNERIAKTIREKSPGGSLACGVGEKISKEFKVDISEVGITADLLGMKISKCQLGLFGWGKKPNHGKD
;
A
#
# COMPACT_ATOMS: atom_id res chain seq x y z
N MET A 1 -13.47 -3.41 2.77
CA MET A 1 -12.91 -2.18 3.38
C MET A 1 -13.90 -1.06 3.13
N THR A 2 -14.57 -0.59 4.18
CA THR A 2 -15.41 0.60 4.05
C THR A 2 -14.49 1.82 3.85
N HIS A 3 -15.00 2.90 3.27
CA HIS A 3 -14.19 4.12 3.11
C HIS A 3 -13.72 4.71 4.47
N GLY A 4 -14.32 4.29 5.59
CA GLY A 4 -14.01 4.76 6.96
C GLY A 4 -12.71 4.21 7.57
N ASP A 5 -12.08 3.22 6.94
CA ASP A 5 -10.82 2.62 7.42
C ASP A 5 -9.57 3.31 6.84
N ALA A 6 -9.75 4.27 5.92
CA ALA A 6 -8.65 5.00 5.30
C ALA A 6 -7.80 5.71 6.37
N GLY A 7 -6.50 5.45 6.35
CA GLY A 7 -5.56 6.02 7.33
C GLY A 7 -5.48 5.28 8.67
N LYS A 8 -6.30 4.24 8.89
CA LYS A 8 -6.27 3.41 10.13
C LYS A 8 -5.57 2.06 9.92
N TYR A 9 -4.78 1.92 8.85
CA TYR A 9 -4.20 0.63 8.47
C TYR A 9 -3.15 0.10 9.46
N ALA A 10 -2.49 0.98 10.20
CA ALA A 10 -1.57 0.60 11.27
C ALA A 10 -2.22 -0.30 12.34
N LEU A 11 -3.55 -0.19 12.55
CA LEU A 11 -4.29 -0.98 13.55
C LEU A 11 -4.40 -2.47 13.20
N LYS A 12 -4.03 -2.88 11.97
CA LYS A 12 -3.94 -4.30 11.59
C LYS A 12 -2.78 -5.02 12.29
N HIS A 13 -1.83 -4.27 12.84
CA HIS A 13 -0.59 -4.78 13.41
C HIS A 13 -0.55 -4.52 14.92
N PRO A 14 0.21 -5.33 15.70
CA PRO A 14 0.34 -5.11 17.14
C PRO A 14 0.82 -3.69 17.50
N PRO A 15 0.36 -3.12 18.64
CA PRO A 15 0.88 -1.85 19.12
C PRO A 15 2.41 -1.88 19.26
N GLY A 16 3.08 -0.83 18.77
CA GLY A 16 4.53 -0.71 18.84
C GLY A 16 5.29 -1.36 17.67
N THR A 17 4.62 -1.99 16.69
CA THR A 17 5.27 -2.37 15.43
C THR A 17 5.82 -1.12 14.73
N LYS A 18 7.09 -1.17 14.32
CA LYS A 18 7.79 -0.07 13.66
C LYS A 18 8.00 -0.38 12.18
N PRO A 19 7.90 0.62 11.30
CA PRO A 19 8.21 0.44 9.89
C PRO A 19 9.70 0.15 9.70
N ASN A 20 10.03 -0.63 8.68
CA ASN A 20 11.41 -0.72 8.22
C ASN A 20 11.75 0.59 7.50
N GLU A 21 12.69 1.36 8.06
CA GLU A 21 13.01 2.71 7.58
C GLU A 21 13.50 2.75 6.11
N ARG A 22 14.22 1.71 5.66
CA ARG A 22 14.70 1.63 4.28
C ARG A 22 13.54 1.45 3.31
N ILE A 23 12.64 0.52 3.61
CA ILE A 23 11.42 0.28 2.83
C ILE A 23 10.52 1.53 2.88
N ALA A 24 10.36 2.14 4.05
CA ALA A 24 9.50 3.30 4.24
C ALA A 24 9.94 4.50 3.42
N LYS A 25 11.26 4.77 3.37
CA LYS A 25 11.83 5.82 2.53
C LYS A 25 11.52 5.56 1.05
N THR A 26 11.81 4.36 0.55
CA THR A 26 11.57 4.01 -0.86
C THR A 26 10.10 4.02 -1.24
N ILE A 27 9.19 3.60 -0.34
CA ILE A 27 7.74 3.71 -0.55
C ILE A 27 7.34 5.17 -0.73
N ARG A 28 7.80 6.08 0.14
CA ARG A 28 7.46 7.52 0.05
C ARG A 28 7.97 8.12 -1.26
N GLU A 29 9.18 7.78 -1.69
CA GLU A 29 9.78 8.25 -2.95
C GLU A 29 9.03 7.73 -4.19
N LYS A 30 8.70 6.44 -4.23
CA LYS A 30 8.04 5.80 -5.38
C LYS A 30 6.51 5.99 -5.40
N SER A 31 5.91 6.57 -4.36
CA SER A 31 4.45 6.67 -4.21
C SER A 31 3.99 7.97 -3.52
N PRO A 32 4.28 9.16 -4.09
CA PRO A 32 3.97 10.45 -3.47
C PRO A 32 2.47 10.74 -3.28
N GLY A 33 1.59 10.01 -3.97
CA GLY A 33 0.13 10.19 -3.92
C GLY A 33 -0.60 9.46 -2.78
N GLY A 34 0.10 8.93 -1.78
CA GLY A 34 -0.52 8.20 -0.66
C GLY A 34 -1.09 6.81 -1.03
N SER A 35 -0.72 6.28 -2.20
CA SER A 35 -1.10 4.94 -2.62
C SER A 35 0.08 4.20 -3.24
N LEU A 36 0.29 2.96 -2.82
CA LEU A 36 1.34 2.08 -3.32
C LEU A 36 0.78 1.16 -4.41
N ALA A 37 1.31 1.27 -5.63
CA ALA A 37 0.99 0.32 -6.68
C ALA A 37 1.53 -1.08 -6.31
N CYS A 38 0.72 -2.13 -6.47
CA CYS A 38 1.09 -3.50 -6.08
C CYS A 38 2.42 -3.97 -6.70
N GLY A 39 2.60 -3.74 -8.01
CA GLY A 39 3.86 -4.08 -8.69
C GLY A 39 5.06 -3.25 -8.25
N VAL A 40 4.85 -2.05 -7.66
CA VAL A 40 5.93 -1.30 -7.03
C VAL A 40 6.31 -1.94 -5.70
N GLY A 41 5.34 -2.37 -4.90
CA GLY A 41 5.59 -3.11 -3.66
C GLY A 41 6.37 -4.41 -3.89
N GLU A 42 6.00 -5.18 -4.92
CA GLU A 42 6.73 -6.39 -5.32
C GLU A 42 8.18 -6.09 -5.72
N LYS A 43 8.40 -5.04 -6.53
CA LYS A 43 9.76 -4.62 -6.91
C LYS A 43 10.62 -4.24 -5.70
N ILE A 44 10.05 -3.52 -4.73
CA ILE A 44 10.72 -3.15 -3.48
C ILE A 44 11.12 -4.40 -2.69
N SER A 45 10.23 -5.38 -2.57
CA SER A 45 10.52 -6.66 -1.90
C SER A 45 11.71 -7.39 -2.56
N LYS A 46 11.72 -7.48 -3.90
CA LYS A 46 12.83 -8.10 -4.65
C LYS A 46 14.13 -7.32 -4.51
N GLU A 47 14.08 -5.99 -4.59
CA GLU A 47 15.26 -5.11 -4.49
C GLU A 47 15.93 -5.22 -3.11
N PHE A 48 15.16 -5.25 -2.03
CA PHE A 48 15.68 -5.36 -0.67
C PHE A 48 15.85 -6.80 -0.17
N LYS A 49 15.45 -7.81 -0.95
CA LYS A 49 15.45 -9.23 -0.57
C LYS A 49 14.70 -9.49 0.74
N VAL A 50 13.53 -8.87 0.87
CA VAL A 50 12.63 -9.02 2.03
C VAL A 50 11.32 -9.66 1.59
N ASP A 51 10.58 -10.22 2.54
CA ASP A 51 9.26 -10.77 2.27
C ASP A 51 8.28 -9.66 1.85
N ILE A 52 7.34 -9.99 0.96
CA ILE A 52 6.32 -9.04 0.52
C ILE A 52 5.43 -8.57 1.68
N SER A 53 5.28 -9.41 2.70
CA SER A 53 4.57 -9.06 3.95
C SER A 53 5.24 -7.91 4.70
N GLU A 54 6.57 -7.82 4.72
CA GLU A 54 7.28 -6.72 5.38
C GLU A 54 7.05 -5.38 4.66
N VAL A 55 6.99 -5.41 3.32
CA VAL A 55 6.59 -4.24 2.52
C VAL A 55 5.14 -3.86 2.81
N GLY A 56 4.24 -4.85 2.92
CA GLY A 56 2.83 -4.65 3.26
C GLY A 56 2.62 -4.03 4.65
N ILE A 57 3.30 -4.56 5.68
CA ILE A 57 3.29 -4.02 7.04
C ILE A 57 3.78 -2.57 7.03
N THR A 58 4.91 -2.31 6.36
CA THR A 58 5.46 -0.96 6.25
C THR A 58 4.48 -0.02 5.55
N ALA A 59 3.85 -0.45 4.46
CA ALA A 59 2.84 0.34 3.75
C ALA A 59 1.63 0.64 4.65
N ASP A 60 1.12 -0.34 5.39
CA ASP A 60 0.02 -0.16 6.35
C ASP A 60 0.37 0.84 7.46
N LEU A 61 1.58 0.74 8.03
CA LEU A 61 2.07 1.67 9.06
C LEU A 61 2.24 3.10 8.53
N LEU A 62 2.52 3.26 7.24
CA LEU A 62 2.57 4.55 6.55
C LEU A 62 1.18 5.06 6.11
N GLY A 63 0.11 4.29 6.34
CA GLY A 63 -1.23 4.65 5.89
C GLY A 63 -1.42 4.56 4.37
N MET A 64 -0.54 3.85 3.66
CA MET A 64 -0.60 3.72 2.20
C MET A 64 -1.74 2.79 1.77
N LYS A 65 -2.49 3.20 0.76
CA LYS A 65 -3.49 2.34 0.12
C LYS A 65 -2.87 1.54 -1.03
N ILE A 66 -3.14 0.25 -1.12
CA ILE A 66 -2.75 -0.54 -2.30
C ILE A 66 -3.61 -0.16 -3.52
N SER A 67 -2.95 0.09 -4.66
CA SER A 67 -3.58 0.37 -5.96
C SER A 67 -2.97 -0.47 -7.07
N LYS A 68 -3.56 -0.45 -8.26
CA LYS A 68 -3.07 -1.12 -9.49
C LYS A 68 -2.60 -2.55 -9.22
N CYS A 69 -3.47 -3.35 -8.60
CA CYS A 69 -3.14 -4.72 -8.21
C CYS A 69 -2.80 -5.57 -9.44
N GLN A 70 -1.67 -6.28 -9.40
CA GLN A 70 -1.24 -7.19 -10.48
C GLN A 70 -2.24 -8.35 -10.70
N LEU A 71 -2.99 -8.71 -9.66
CA LEU A 71 -4.05 -9.73 -9.71
C LEU A 71 -5.44 -9.15 -10.06
N GLY A 72 -5.54 -7.85 -10.36
CA GLY A 72 -6.81 -7.20 -10.71
C GLY A 72 -7.76 -6.90 -9.54
N LEU A 73 -7.38 -7.22 -8.31
CA LEU A 73 -8.28 -7.13 -7.14
C LEU A 73 -8.54 -5.69 -6.64
N PHE A 74 -7.63 -4.75 -6.91
CA PHE A 74 -7.69 -3.39 -6.37
C PHE A 74 -7.33 -2.31 -7.39
N GLY A 75 -8.25 -1.36 -7.57
CA GLY A 75 -8.02 0.03 -7.96
C GLY A 75 -7.15 0.27 -9.21
N TRP A 76 -7.74 0.15 -10.40
CA TRP A 76 -7.18 0.68 -11.65
C TRP A 76 -7.78 2.07 -11.95
N GLY A 77 -7.34 3.11 -11.23
CA GLY A 77 -7.73 4.50 -11.51
C GLY A 77 -9.17 4.88 -11.13
N LYS A 78 -9.69 5.97 -11.72
CA LYS A 78 -11.06 6.46 -11.47
C LYS A 78 -12.05 5.36 -11.82
N LYS A 79 -12.96 5.04 -10.89
CA LYS A 79 -14.09 4.16 -11.17
C LYS A 79 -14.82 4.73 -12.41
N PRO A 80 -15.12 3.94 -13.44
CA PRO A 80 -16.11 4.37 -14.43
C PRO A 80 -17.40 4.71 -13.69
N ASN A 81 -18.03 5.83 -14.06
CA ASN A 81 -19.35 6.24 -13.57
C ASN A 81 -20.38 5.18 -13.96
N HIS A 82 -20.51 4.12 -13.16
CA HIS A 82 -21.63 3.20 -13.30
C HIS A 82 -22.86 3.90 -12.71
N GLY A 83 -23.74 4.39 -13.57
CA GLY A 83 -25.09 4.84 -13.20
C GLY A 83 -25.24 6.32 -12.83
N LYS A 84 -24.71 7.25 -13.64
CA LYS A 84 -25.33 8.57 -13.79
C LYS A 84 -25.79 8.71 -15.23
N ASP A 85 -26.93 8.12 -15.51
CA ASP A 85 -27.98 8.56 -16.44
C ASP A 85 -29.28 7.87 -15.99
#